data_AF-A0A966MP70-F1
#
_entry.id   AF-A0A966MP70-F1
#
_cell.length_a   1.000
_cell.length_b   1.000
_cell.length_c   1.000
_cell.angle_alpha   90.00
_cell.angle_beta   90.00
_cell.angle_gamma   90.00
#
_symmetry.space_group_name_H-M   'P 1'
#
loop_
_entity.id
_entity.type
_entity.pdbx_description
1 polymer ?
#
loop_
_entity_poly.entity_id
_entity_poly.type
_entity_poly.pdbx_seq_one_letter_code
_entity_poly.pdbx_strand_id
1 'polypeptide(L)'
;MLSLKKSLNILKKTDALLEGHFVLSSGLHSSKYIQCAKLLSFPNQADKICKSLAKKIIKNFPKIDLILAPAMGGVIIGYEIGKLLNKETIFCERVKGKFTLRRGFSIKKNAKVLIIEDVITTGKSSLE
;
A
#
# COMPACT_ATOMS: atom_id res chain seq x y z
N MET A 1 14.24 -3.45 6.42
CA MET A 1 12.82 -3.87 6.49
C MET A 1 12.65 -4.74 7.73
N LEU A 2 11.48 -4.74 8.39
CA LEU A 2 11.16 -5.65 9.49
C LEU A 2 11.31 -7.11 9.02
N SER A 3 11.69 -7.99 9.95
CA SER A 3 11.73 -9.42 9.68
C SER A 3 10.31 -9.99 9.54
N LEU A 4 10.17 -11.09 8.81
CA LEU A 4 8.90 -11.79 8.61
C LEU A 4 8.19 -12.06 9.95
N LYS A 5 8.92 -12.59 10.95
CA LYS A 5 8.39 -12.87 12.29
C LYS A 5 7.81 -11.62 12.96
N LYS A 6 8.50 -10.48 12.87
CA LYS A 6 8.02 -9.21 13.46
C LYS A 6 6.79 -8.69 12.72
N SER A 7 6.78 -8.74 11.39
CA SER A 7 5.63 -8.31 10.58
C SER A 7 4.39 -9.16 10.88
N LEU A 8 4.53 -10.50 10.92
CA LEU A 8 3.42 -11.41 11.25
C LEU A 8 2.85 -11.14 12.65
N ASN A 9 3.72 -10.88 13.63
CA ASN A 9 3.26 -10.55 14.99
C ASN A 9 2.45 -9.25 15.04
N ILE A 10 2.81 -8.24 14.25
CA ILE A 10 2.04 -6.98 14.17
C ILE A 10 0.69 -7.23 13.51
N LEU A 11 0.66 -8.01 12.42
CA LEU A 11 -0.58 -8.36 11.72
C LEU A 11 -1.53 -9.16 12.63
N LYS A 12 -1.02 -10.13 13.38
CA LYS A 12 -1.83 -10.89 14.36
C LYS A 12 -2.37 -10.00 15.48
N LYS A 13 -1.57 -9.07 16.01
CA LYS A 13 -1.99 -8.13 17.08
C LYS A 13 -3.07 -7.14 16.65
N THR A 14 -3.28 -6.98 15.35
CA THR A 14 -4.24 -6.02 14.78
C THR A 14 -5.43 -6.73 14.13
N ASP A 15 -5.55 -8.05 14.30
CA ASP A 15 -6.53 -8.90 13.59
C ASP A 15 -6.49 -8.71 12.07
N ALA A 16 -5.33 -8.31 11.54
CA ALA A 16 -5.11 -8.11 10.12
C ALA A 16 -4.70 -9.41 9.41
N LEU A 17 -4.18 -10.41 10.14
CA LEU A 17 -3.96 -11.75 9.61
C LEU A 17 -5.11 -12.66 10.03
N LEU A 18 -5.95 -13.03 9.07
CA LEU A 18 -7.05 -13.96 9.26
C LEU A 18 -6.61 -15.38 8.86
N GLU A 19 -6.99 -16.38 9.66
CA GLU A 19 -6.73 -17.80 9.41
C GLU A 19 -8.09 -18.52 9.25
N GLY A 20 -8.22 -19.36 8.22
CA GLY A 20 -9.51 -19.95 7.83
C GLY A 20 -9.45 -20.56 6.42
N HIS A 21 -10.53 -20.46 5.66
CA HIS A 21 -10.57 -20.85 4.24
C HIS A 21 -11.11 -19.70 3.41
N PHE A 22 -10.28 -19.15 2.52
CA PHE A 22 -10.59 -17.96 1.73
C PHE A 22 -10.42 -18.26 0.24
N VAL A 23 -11.36 -17.75 -0.58
CA VAL A 23 -11.21 -17.69 -2.04
C VAL A 23 -10.75 -16.28 -2.40
N LEU A 24 -9.56 -16.16 -2.98
CA LEU A 24 -8.96 -14.89 -3.34
C LEU A 24 -9.58 -14.34 -4.64
N SER A 25 -9.35 -13.06 -4.94
CA SER A 25 -9.81 -12.43 -6.19
C SER A 25 -9.24 -13.08 -7.46
N SER A 26 -8.15 -13.86 -7.34
CA SER A 26 -7.60 -14.70 -8.41
C SER A 26 -8.36 -16.02 -8.61
N GLY A 27 -9.32 -16.36 -7.76
CA GLY A 27 -9.96 -17.67 -7.69
C GLY A 27 -9.17 -18.72 -6.90
N LEU A 28 -7.96 -18.41 -6.46
CA LEU A 28 -7.13 -19.34 -5.67
C LEU A 28 -7.64 -19.46 -4.24
N HIS A 29 -7.49 -20.64 -3.66
CA HIS A 29 -7.83 -20.93 -2.27
C HIS A 29 -6.62 -20.68 -1.38
N SER A 30 -6.85 -20.06 -0.21
CA SER A 30 -5.81 -19.77 0.77
C SER A 30 -6.31 -20.05 2.18
N SER A 31 -5.44 -20.60 3.04
CA SER A 31 -5.73 -20.74 4.47
C SER A 31 -5.56 -19.43 5.25
N LYS A 32 -5.05 -18.39 4.59
CA LYS A 32 -4.72 -17.09 5.18
C LYS A 32 -5.18 -15.94 4.31
N TYR A 33 -5.65 -14.87 4.95
CA TYR A 33 -6.00 -13.62 4.29
C TYR A 33 -5.48 -12.43 5.09
N ILE A 34 -4.97 -11.41 4.39
CA ILE A 34 -4.48 -10.18 5.04
C ILE A 34 -5.49 -9.06 4.81
N GLN A 35 -6.14 -8.63 5.88
CA GLN A 35 -7.05 -7.49 5.89
C GLN A 35 -6.29 -6.21 6.26
N CYS A 36 -5.60 -5.60 5.29
CA CYS A 36 -4.74 -4.44 5.53
C CYS A 36 -5.47 -3.24 6.17
N ALA A 37 -6.77 -3.07 5.89
CA ALA A 37 -7.57 -2.04 6.54
C ALA A 37 -7.58 -2.16 8.08
N LYS A 38 -7.56 -3.39 8.62
CA LYS A 38 -7.45 -3.64 10.07
C LYS A 38 -6.10 -3.22 10.63
N LEU A 39 -5.01 -3.48 9.92
CA LEU A 39 -3.69 -2.98 10.33
C LEU A 39 -3.66 -1.44 10.32
N LEU A 40 -4.13 -0.84 9.22
CA LEU A 40 -4.07 0.60 8.97
C LEU A 40 -5.02 1.39 9.91
N SER A 41 -6.04 0.74 10.48
CA SER A 41 -6.87 1.34 11.54
C SER A 41 -6.16 1.49 12.89
N PHE A 42 -4.95 0.93 13.06
CA PHE A 42 -4.10 1.13 14.25
C PHE A 42 -2.82 1.90 13.89
N PRO A 43 -2.84 3.26 13.86
CA PRO A 43 -1.73 4.08 13.39
C PRO A 43 -0.37 3.74 14.05
N ASN A 44 -0.35 3.50 15.36
CA ASN A 44 0.89 3.15 16.09
C ASN A 44 1.49 1.80 15.68
N GLN A 45 0.66 0.85 15.22
CA GLN A 45 1.14 -0.43 14.71
C GLN A 45 1.53 -0.33 13.24
N ALA A 46 0.73 0.37 12.44
CA ALA A 46 1.01 0.66 11.04
C ALA A 46 2.34 1.42 10.87
N ASP A 47 2.63 2.41 11.73
CA ASP A 47 3.86 3.20 11.72
C ASP A 47 5.13 2.34 11.75
N LYS A 48 5.13 1.23 12.50
CA LYS A 48 6.28 0.32 12.58
C LYS A 48 6.57 -0.32 11.23
N ILE A 49 5.53 -0.73 10.51
CA ILE A 49 5.63 -1.31 9.17
C ILE A 49 6.01 -0.22 8.16
N CYS A 50 5.34 0.93 8.21
CA CYS A 50 5.54 2.06 7.30
C CYS A 50 6.98 2.62 7.40
N LYS A 51 7.51 2.85 8.61
CA LYS A 51 8.92 3.28 8.81
C LYS A 51 9.90 2.26 8.26
N SER A 52 9.62 0.97 8.42
CA SER A 52 10.45 -0.10 7.87
C SER A 52 10.43 -0.14 6.35
N LEU A 53 9.26 0.08 5.75
CA LEU A 53 9.09 0.17 4.30
C LEU A 53 9.73 1.43 3.73
N ALA A 54 9.51 2.59 4.34
CA ALA A 54 10.13 3.87 3.97
C ALA A 54 11.66 3.77 3.94
N LYS A 55 12.28 3.19 4.98
CA LYS A 55 13.74 2.94 4.98
C LYS A 55 14.20 2.08 3.80
N LYS A 56 13.41 1.08 3.40
CA LYS A 56 13.72 0.25 2.21
C LYS A 56 13.55 1.07 0.93
N ILE A 57 12.51 1.89 0.82
CA ILE A 57 12.26 2.75 -0.34
C ILE A 57 13.44 3.72 -0.54
N ILE A 58 13.82 4.47 0.49
CA ILE A 58 14.94 5.44 0.42
C ILE A 58 16.23 4.76 -0.07
N LYS A 59 16.51 3.55 0.42
CA LYS A 59 17.71 2.79 0.04
C LYS A 59 17.72 2.36 -1.44
N ASN A 60 16.58 1.95 -1.98
CA ASN A 60 16.51 1.35 -3.32
C ASN A 60 16.10 2.35 -4.42
N PHE A 61 15.40 3.41 -4.04
CA PHE A 61 14.83 4.40 -4.96
C PHE A 61 15.22 5.81 -4.52
N PRO A 62 16.46 6.25 -4.79
CA PRO A 62 16.97 7.54 -4.31
C PRO A 62 16.31 8.75 -4.99
N LYS A 63 15.62 8.56 -6.12
CA LYS A 63 14.94 9.62 -6.87
C LYS A 63 13.46 9.26 -7.06
N ILE A 64 12.62 9.89 -6.25
CA ILE A 64 11.16 9.82 -6.31
C ILE A 64 10.64 11.26 -6.27
N ASP A 65 9.79 11.60 -7.24
CA ASP A 65 9.20 12.93 -7.37
C ASP A 65 7.78 12.95 -6.79
N LEU A 66 7.04 11.84 -6.93
CA LEU A 66 5.63 11.73 -6.58
C LEU A 66 5.31 10.31 -6.10
N ILE A 67 4.36 10.18 -5.17
CA ILE A 67 3.76 8.88 -4.82
C ILE A 67 2.33 8.84 -5.37
N LEU A 68 1.97 7.72 -5.99
CA LEU A 68 0.61 7.45 -6.46
C LEU A 68 0.06 6.21 -5.74
N ALA A 69 -1.10 6.35 -5.11
CA ALA A 69 -1.79 5.26 -4.45
C ALA A 69 -3.10 4.89 -5.16
N PRO A 70 -3.31 3.63 -5.58
CA PRO A 70 -4.60 3.20 -6.10
C PRO A 70 -5.66 3.11 -5.00
N ALA A 71 -6.80 3.80 -5.19
CA ALA A 71 -7.90 3.77 -4.24
C ALA A 71 -8.74 2.47 -4.35
N MET A 72 -9.31 1.95 -3.26
CA MET A 72 -9.30 2.55 -1.92
C MET A 72 -8.12 2.11 -1.02
N GLY A 73 -7.70 0.84 -1.11
CA GLY A 73 -6.76 0.23 -0.16
C GLY A 73 -5.41 0.94 -0.03
N GLY A 74 -4.87 1.44 -1.15
CA GLY A 74 -3.58 2.11 -1.18
C GLY A 74 -3.57 3.51 -0.53
N VAL A 75 -4.72 4.17 -0.36
CA VAL A 75 -4.75 5.61 -0.01
C VAL A 75 -4.09 5.89 1.34
N ILE A 76 -4.45 5.12 2.38
CA ILE A 76 -3.97 5.38 3.75
C ILE A 76 -2.47 5.08 3.85
N ILE A 77 -2.03 3.92 3.35
CA ILE A 77 -0.61 3.57 3.36
C ILE A 77 0.22 4.49 2.46
N GLY A 78 -0.32 4.90 1.32
CA GLY A 78 0.29 5.87 0.43
C GLY A 78 0.56 7.18 1.15
N TYR A 79 -0.46 7.72 1.83
CA TYR A 79 -0.32 8.94 2.63
C TYR A 79 0.72 8.80 3.74
N GLU A 80 0.70 7.70 4.51
CA GLU A 80 1.69 7.47 5.58
C GLU A 80 3.13 7.36 5.04
N ILE A 81 3.33 6.69 3.90
CA ILE A 81 4.63 6.62 3.25
C ILE A 81 5.04 7.99 2.71
N GLY A 82 4.12 8.75 2.10
CA GLY A 82 4.35 10.12 1.65
C GLY A 82 4.81 11.05 2.75
N LYS A 83 4.12 10.99 3.89
CA LYS A 83 4.48 11.72 5.10
C LYS A 83 5.88 11.34 5.59
N LEU A 84 6.22 10.05 5.66
CA LEU A 84 7.54 9.59 6.10
C LEU A 84 8.68 9.95 5.13
N LEU A 85 8.40 10.02 3.84
CA LEU A 85 9.37 10.35 2.80
C LEU A 85 9.44 11.84 2.49
N ASN A 86 8.54 12.65 3.07
CA ASN A 86 8.31 14.05 2.72
C ASN A 86 8.11 14.23 1.19
N LYS A 87 7.18 13.45 0.63
CA LYS A 87 6.84 13.44 -0.80
C LYS A 87 5.37 13.71 -1.03
N GLU A 88 5.10 14.53 -2.04
CA GLU A 88 3.74 14.73 -2.54
C GLU A 88 3.14 13.35 -2.88
N THR A 89 1.92 13.13 -2.40
CA THR A 89 1.21 11.87 -2.54
C THR A 89 -0.19 12.13 -3.05
N ILE A 90 -0.51 11.52 -4.18
CA ILE A 90 -1.81 11.57 -4.82
C ILE A 90 -2.41 10.17 -4.90
N PHE A 91 -3.68 10.07 -5.26
CA PHE A 91 -4.33 8.79 -5.51
C PHE A 91 -5.18 8.82 -6.77
N CYS A 92 -5.35 7.67 -7.40
CA CYS A 92 -6.30 7.45 -8.48
C CYS A 92 -7.51 6.66 -7.95
N GLU A 93 -8.69 6.89 -8.53
CA GLU A 93 -9.92 6.19 -8.15
C GLU A 93 -10.58 5.57 -9.38
N ARG A 94 -11.33 4.47 -9.21
CA ARG A 94 -12.01 3.82 -10.32
C ARG A 94 -13.23 4.62 -10.76
N VAL A 95 -13.24 5.04 -12.02
CA VAL A 95 -14.37 5.66 -12.70
C VAL A 95 -14.80 4.75 -13.84
N LYS A 96 -16.05 4.24 -13.81
CA LYS A 96 -16.54 3.25 -14.78
C LYS A 96 -15.58 2.06 -14.95
N GLY A 97 -15.04 1.60 -13.83
CA GLY A 97 -14.14 0.45 -13.79
C GLY A 97 -12.68 0.73 -14.15
N LYS A 98 -12.28 1.95 -14.52
CA LYS A 98 -10.89 2.29 -14.86
C LYS A 98 -10.27 3.24 -13.85
N PHE A 99 -9.02 3.04 -13.46
CA PHE A 99 -8.30 4.02 -12.64
C PHE A 99 -8.18 5.35 -13.38
N THR A 100 -8.52 6.44 -12.67
CA THR A 100 -8.52 7.79 -13.23
C THR A 100 -8.04 8.76 -12.16
N LEU A 101 -7.20 9.72 -12.55
CA LEU A 101 -6.83 10.84 -11.69
C LEU A 101 -8.01 11.81 -11.59
N ARG A 102 -8.41 12.10 -10.36
CA ARG A 102 -9.47 13.05 -10.02
C ARG A 102 -8.91 14.10 -9.05
N ARG A 103 -9.79 14.88 -8.41
CA ARG A 103 -9.43 15.86 -7.38
C ARG A 103 -8.47 16.98 -7.85
N GLY A 104 -8.32 17.16 -9.17
CA GLY A 104 -7.38 18.12 -9.74
C GLY A 104 -5.92 17.66 -9.76
N PHE A 105 -5.64 16.38 -9.44
CA PHE A 105 -4.29 15.85 -9.50
C PHE A 105 -3.75 15.80 -10.93
N SER A 106 -2.45 16.06 -11.06
CA SER A 106 -1.73 15.93 -12.32
C SER A 106 -0.35 15.35 -12.08
N ILE A 107 0.18 14.66 -13.07
CA ILE A 107 1.54 14.10 -13.02
C ILE A 107 2.37 14.83 -14.06
N LYS A 108 3.44 15.49 -13.62
CA LYS A 108 4.36 16.18 -14.53
C LYS A 108 5.01 15.18 -15.47
N LYS A 109 5.21 15.59 -16.73
CA LYS A 109 5.94 14.79 -17.72
C LYS A 109 7.31 14.40 -17.16
N ASN A 110 7.70 13.14 -17.33
CA ASN A 110 8.94 12.54 -16.85
C ASN A 110 9.11 12.45 -15.31
N ALA A 111 8.08 12.72 -14.51
CA ALA A 111 8.15 12.53 -13.06
C ALA A 111 8.37 11.06 -12.70
N LYS A 112 9.27 10.80 -11.74
CA LYS A 112 9.48 9.47 -11.17
C LYS A 112 8.43 9.18 -10.12
N VAL A 113 7.41 8.42 -10.52
CA VAL A 113 6.28 8.06 -9.67
C VAL A 113 6.56 6.75 -8.96
N LEU A 114 6.41 6.74 -7.64
CA LEU A 114 6.37 5.52 -6.83
C LEU A 114 4.93 5.10 -6.60
N ILE A 115 4.53 3.93 -7.08
CA ILE A 115 3.20 3.38 -6.81
C ILE A 115 3.23 2.65 -5.46
N ILE A 116 2.30 2.99 -4.57
CA ILE A 116 2.18 2.38 -3.24
C ILE A 116 0.80 1.74 -3.07
N GLU A 117 0.80 0.47 -2.68
CA GLU A 117 -0.40 -0.33 -2.42
C GLU A 117 -0.30 -0.98 -1.03
N ASP A 118 -1.44 -1.26 -0.42
CA ASP A 118 -1.54 -1.92 0.89
C ASP A 118 -1.33 -3.42 0.80
N VAL A 119 -1.79 -4.05 -0.28
CA VAL A 119 -1.56 -5.47 -0.57
C VAL A 119 -1.40 -5.68 -2.07
N ILE A 120 -0.34 -6.39 -2.46
CA ILE A 120 -0.11 -6.78 -3.85
C ILE A 120 -0.35 -8.29 -3.96
N THR A 121 -1.27 -8.68 -4.83
CA THR A 121 -1.52 -10.09 -5.18
C THR A 121 -0.95 -10.40 -6.56
N THR A 122 -1.69 -10.05 -7.60
CA THR A 122 -1.29 -10.23 -9.01
C THR A 122 -0.61 -8.98 -9.59
N GLY A 123 -0.66 -7.84 -8.88
CA GLY A 123 -0.16 -6.55 -9.36
C GLY A 123 -1.03 -5.88 -10.43
N LYS A 124 -2.18 -6.48 -10.81
CA LYS A 124 -3.08 -5.91 -11.84
C LYS A 124 -3.49 -4.47 -11.56
N SER A 125 -3.79 -4.14 -10.30
CA SER A 125 -4.17 -2.78 -9.91
C SER A 125 -3.04 -1.78 -10.11
N SER A 126 -1.80 -2.17 -9.85
CA SER A 126 -0.63 -1.29 -9.99
C SER A 126 -0.17 -1.13 -11.44
N LEU A 127 -0.53 -2.08 -12.32
CA LEU A 127 -0.16 -2.09 -13.74
C LEU A 127 -1.15 -1.34 -14.64
N GLU A 128 -2.38 -1.15 -14.18
CA GLU A 128 -3.44 -0.41 -14.87
C GLU A 128 -3.18 1.11 -14.85
#